data_AF-A0A3D1KMX8-F1
#
_entry.id   AF-A0A3D1KMX8-F1
#
_cell.length_a   1.000
_cell.length_b   1.000
_cell.length_c   1.000
_cell.angle_alpha   90.00
_cell.angle_beta   90.00
_cell.angle_gamma   90.00
#
_symmetry.space_group_name_H-M   'P 1'
#
loop_
_entity.id
_entity.type
_entity.pdbx_description
1 polymer ?
#
loop_
_entity_poly.entity_id
_entity_poly.type
_entity_poly.pdbx_seq_one_letter_code
_entity_poly.pdbx_strand_id
1 'polypeptide(L)' 'MAYYVYILYSLKDSQLYIGQTPDLKRRIKKHNDGYVVATALLNK' A
#
# COMPACT_ATOMS: atom_id res chain seq x y z
N MET A 1 -9.16 -17.37 9.98
CA MET A 1 -8.68 -15.97 9.94
C MET A 1 -8.75 -15.50 8.49
N ALA A 2 -9.48 -14.44 8.19
CA ALA A 2 -9.60 -13.94 6.81
C ALA A 2 -8.38 -13.10 6.43
N TYR A 3 -7.90 -13.26 5.19
CA TYR A 3 -6.84 -12.45 4.60
C TYR A 3 -7.32 -11.93 3.26
N TYR A 4 -6.90 -10.71 2.93
CA TYR A 4 -7.19 -10.05 1.67
C TYR A 4 -5.92 -9.99 0.85
N VAL A 5 -5.99 -10.42 -0.40
CA VAL A 5 -5.02 -10.09 -1.45
C VAL A 5 -5.48 -8.79 -2.10
N TYR A 6 -4.55 -7.87 -2.35
CA TYR A 6 -4.85 -6.56 -2.91
C TYR A 6 -3.80 -6.13 -3.94
N ILE A 7 -4.21 -5.22 -4.82
CA ILE A 7 -3.35 -4.53 -5.78
C ILE A 7 -3.48 -3.03 -5.52
N LEU A 8 -2.36 -2.34 -5.31
CA LEU A 8 -2.31 -0.88 -5.22
C LEU A 8 -1.64 -0.34 -6.48
N TYR A 9 -2.27 0.68 -7.09
CA TYR A 9 -1.61 1.48 -8.11
C TYR A 9 -0.96 2.69 -7.45
N SER A 10 0.36 2.79 -7.56
CA SER A 10 1.12 3.90 -7.03
C SER A 10 1.10 5.05 -8.04
N LEU A 11 0.54 6.19 -7.62
CA LEU A 11 0.55 7.41 -8.42
C LEU A 11 1.94 8.07 -8.48
N LYS A 12 2.88 7.63 -7.63
CA LYS A 12 4.24 8.18 -7.54
C LYS A 12 5.11 7.71 -8.69
N ASP A 13 5.06 6.42 -9.00
CA ASP A 13 5.94 5.76 -9.96
C ASP A 13 5.18 4.98 -11.03
N SER A 14 3.85 5.10 -11.05
CA SER A 14 2.95 4.43 -12.00
C SER A 14 3.08 2.91 -12.00
N GLN A 15 3.50 2.33 -10.87
CA GLN A 15 3.66 0.88 -10.72
C GLN A 15 2.53 0.24 -9.91
N LEU A 16 2.32 -1.06 -10.15
CA LEU A 16 1.37 -1.88 -9.41
C LEU A 16 2.08 -2.67 -8.30
N TYR A 17 1.47 -2.68 -7.13
CA TYR A 17 1.97 -3.37 -5.94
C TYR A 17 0.97 -4.40 -5.46
N ILE A 18 1.41 -5.66 -5.41
CA ILE A 18 0.59 -6.78 -4.95
C ILE A 18 0.98 -7.10 -3.51
N GLY A 19 -0.01 -7.31 -2.65
CA GLY A 19 0.24 -7.69 -1.27
C GLY A 19 -0.92 -8.41 -0.62
N GLN A 20 -0.69 -8.86 0.60
CA GLN A 20 -1.73 -9.45 1.44
C GLN A 20 -1.77 -8.82 2.84
N THR A 21 -2.94 -8.79 3.45
CA THR A 21 -3.15 -8.26 4.80
C THR A 21 -4.41 -8.85 5.43
N PRO A 22 -4.44 -9.05 6.77
CA PRO A 22 -5.68 -9.32 7.48
C PRO A 22 -6.52 -8.05 7.70
N ASP A 23 -5.95 -6.85 7.48
CA ASP A 23 -6.60 -5.54 7.66
C ASP A 23 -6.23 -4.58 6.53
N LEU A 24 -7.17 -4.33 5.61
CA LEU A 24 -6.99 -3.44 4.45
C LEU A 24 -6.88 -1.96 4.85
N LYS A 25 -7.67 -1.50 5.84
CA LYS A 25 -7.71 -0.09 6.25
C LYS A 25 -6.37 0.34 6.83
N ARG A 26 -5.84 -0.46 7.76
CA ARG A 26 -4.52 -0.23 8.35
C ARG A 26 -3.41 -0.29 7.29
N ARG A 27 -3.54 -1.18 6.30
CA ARG A 27 -2.54 -1.35 5.25
C ARG A 27 -2.46 -0.13 4.34
N ILE A 28 -3.59 0.38 3.83
CA ILE A 28 -3.64 1.59 3.00
C ILE A 28 -3.04 2.79 3.74
N LYS A 29 -3.41 2.98 5.02
CA LYS A 29 -2.83 4.05 5.84
C LYS A 29 -1.30 3.98 5.91
N LYS A 30 -0.74 2.79 6.15
CA LYS A 30 0.72 2.60 6.18
C LYS A 30 1.42 2.93 4.85
N HIS A 31 0.82 2.53 3.73
CA HIS A 31 1.37 2.87 2.40
C HIS A 31 1.35 4.39 2.19
N ASN A 32 0.24 5.06 2.50
CA ASN A 32 0.09 6.51 2.32
C ASN A 32 0.98 7.34 3.26
N ASP A 33 1.14 6.91 4.52
CA ASP A 33 1.98 7.57 5.53
C ASP A 33 3.50 7.45 5.24
N GLY A 34 3.89 6.69 4.21
CA GLY A 34 5.28 6.53 3.80
C GLY A 34 6.08 5.49 4.59
N TYR A 35 5.43 4.64 5.39
CA TYR A 35 6.08 3.47 6.00
C TYR A 35 6.49 2.40 4.97
N VAL A 36 6.01 2.53 3.73
CA VAL A 36 6.44 1.76 2.56
C VAL A 36 6.89 2.74 1.49
N VAL A 37 8.20 2.94 1.38
CA VAL A 37 8.85 3.95 0.51
C VAL A 37 8.41 3.86 -0.95
N ALA A 38 8.17 2.64 -1.42
CA ALA A 38 7.78 2.34 -2.80
C ALA A 38 6.40 2.92 -3.17
N THR A 39 5.49 3.06 -2.19
CA THR A 39 4.09 3.45 -2.42
C THR A 39 3.68 4.72 -1.66
N ALA A 40 4.65 5.42 -1.06
CA ALA A 40 4.41 6.62 -0.27
C ALA A 40 3.77 7.72 -1.12
N LEU A 41 2.70 8.35 -0.64
CA LEU A 41 2.06 9.49 -1.34
C LEU A 41 2.89 10.77 -1.26
N LEU A 42 3.76 10.90 -0.25
CA LEU A 42 4.65 12.04 -0.08
C LEU A 42 6.10 11.61 -0.29
N ASN A 43 6.80 12.30 -1.19
CA ASN A 43 8.26 12.27 -1.24
C ASN A 43 8.77 12.99 0.01
N LYS A 44 9.19 12.21 1.02
CA LYS A 44 10.15 12.71 2.01
C LYS A 44 11.55 12.57 1.44
#